data_AF-A0A0R2Q4L5-F1
#
_entry.id   AF-A0A0R2Q4L5-F1
#
_cell.length_a   1.000
_cell.length_b   1.000
_cell.length_c   1.000
_cell.angle_alpha   90.00
_cell.angle_beta   90.00
_cell.angle_gamma   90.00
#
_symmetry.space_group_name_H-M   'P 1'
#
loop_
_entity.id
_entity.type
_entity.pdbx_description
1 polymer ?
#
loop_
_entity_poly.entity_id
_entity_poly.type
_entity_poly.pdbx_seq_one_letter_code
_entity_poly.pdbx_strand_id
1 'polypeptide(L)'
;MTKTLMIYVHPVEGSFNSCVRDAVVKYLSKHDHEVRLRDLYAENFDPFLSATERALHHTPPTTRPELARDVEDLRWCEAIVFIYPTWWSGLPAMLKGWIDRTWMNEVAWVLPAGANTIRPRLTNIKRLVAVTTHGSSKFVNA
;
A
#
# COMPACT_ATOMS: atom_id res chain seq x y z
N MET A 1 15.17 11.12 10.10
CA MET A 1 14.17 11.40 9.05
C MET A 1 14.00 10.17 8.18
N THR A 2 12.80 9.61 8.10
CA THR A 2 12.49 8.42 7.29
C THR A 2 11.37 8.78 6.34
N LYS A 3 11.50 8.39 5.07
CA LYS A 3 10.47 8.60 4.05
C LYS A 3 9.38 7.55 4.21
N THR A 4 8.18 7.96 4.61
CA THR A 4 7.08 7.07 4.95
C THR A 4 5.94 7.24 3.95
N LEU A 5 5.62 6.15 3.25
CA LEU A 5 4.38 6.05 2.47
C LEU A 5 3.27 5.53 3.38
N MET A 6 2.23 6.33 3.59
CA MET A 6 1.04 5.93 4.33
C MET A 6 -0.09 5.60 3.36
N ILE A 7 -0.59 4.37 3.42
CA ILE A 7 -1.77 3.93 2.68
C ILE A 7 -2.94 3.83 3.66
N TYR A 8 -3.90 4.73 3.52
CA TYR A 8 -5.11 4.78 4.34
C TYR A 8 -6.32 4.31 3.56
N VAL A 9 -7.11 3.44 4.18
CA VAL A 9 -8.23 2.75 3.52
C VAL A 9 -9.44 2.71 4.43
N HIS A 10 -10.32 3.71 4.32
CA HIS A 10 -11.65 3.69 4.92
C HIS A 10 -12.59 4.65 4.16
N PRO A 11 -13.84 4.26 3.84
CA PRO A 11 -14.75 5.10 3.04
C PRO A 11 -15.42 6.23 3.83
N VAL A 12 -15.51 6.11 5.16
CA VAL A 12 -16.23 7.05 6.02
C VAL A 12 -15.26 8.01 6.71
N GLU A 13 -15.44 9.31 6.45
CA GLU A 13 -14.76 10.40 7.16
C GLU A 13 -15.24 10.47 8.62
N GLY A 14 -14.34 10.80 9.56
CA GLY A 14 -14.65 10.79 10.99
C GLY A 14 -14.77 9.38 11.62
N SER A 15 -14.46 8.32 10.87
CA SER A 15 -14.36 6.97 11.42
C SER A 15 -13.22 6.83 12.44
N PHE A 16 -13.25 5.77 13.25
CA PHE A 16 -12.13 5.46 14.15
C PHE A 16 -10.80 5.31 13.39
N ASN A 17 -10.81 4.72 12.19
CA ASN A 17 -9.62 4.63 11.34
C ASN A 17 -9.11 6.01 10.91
N SER A 18 -9.98 6.98 10.63
CA SER A 18 -9.58 8.36 10.32
C SER A 18 -8.87 9.02 11.50
N CYS A 19 -9.36 8.80 12.74
CA CYS A 19 -8.69 9.30 13.94
C CYS A 19 -7.30 8.64 14.14
N VAL A 20 -7.18 7.35 13.84
CA VAL A 20 -5.90 6.63 13.87
C VAL A 20 -4.94 7.20 12.82
N ARG A 21 -5.40 7.42 11.58
CA ARG A 21 -4.62 8.11 10.52
C ARG A 21 -4.06 9.42 11.03
N ASP A 22 -4.91 10.29 11.56
CA ASP A 22 -4.50 11.63 12.01
C ASP A 22 -3.50 11.56 13.18
N ALA A 23 -3.70 10.62 14.10
CA ALA A 23 -2.76 10.39 15.20
C ALA A 23 -1.38 9.93 14.70
N VAL A 24 -1.34 9.02 13.73
CA VAL A 24 -0.08 8.52 13.15
C VAL A 24 0.62 9.61 12.35
N VAL A 25 -0.10 10.36 11.51
CA VAL A 25 0.46 11.50 10.75
C VAL A 25 1.07 12.51 11.72
N LYS A 26 0.31 12.92 12.74
CA LYS A 26 0.79 13.86 13.77
C LYS A 26 2.05 13.35 14.47
N TYR A 27 2.10 12.06 14.82
CA TYR A 27 3.27 11.47 15.46
C TYR A 27 4.49 11.48 14.54
N LEU A 28 4.34 11.06 13.28
CA LEU A 28 5.43 11.01 12.32
C LEU A 28 5.97 12.40 11.99
N SER A 29 5.09 13.38 11.76
CA SER A 29 5.48 14.77 11.51
C SER A 29 6.20 15.39 12.70
N LYS A 30 5.79 15.08 13.95
CA LYS A 30 6.46 15.57 15.17
C LYS A 30 7.90 15.06 15.32
N HIS A 31 8.24 13.93 14.69
CA HIS A 31 9.57 13.31 14.77
C HIS A 31 10.34 13.45 13.44
N ASP A 32 10.02 14.48 12.65
CA ASP A 32 10.73 14.83 11.42
C ASP A 32 10.80 13.67 10.40
N HIS A 33 9.74 12.85 10.33
CA HIS A 33 9.56 11.92 9.22
C HIS A 33 8.82 12.61 8.07
N GLU A 34 9.23 12.32 6.83
CA GLU A 34 8.52 12.80 5.65
C GLU A 34 7.39 11.81 5.33
N VAL A 35 6.16 12.30 5.21
CA VAL A 35 4.99 11.43 4.99
C VAL A 35 4.31 11.78 3.68
N ARG A 36 4.17 10.79 2.80
CA ARG A 36 3.24 10.84 1.66
C ARG A 36 2.03 9.98 2.00
N LEU A 37 0.87 10.62 2.15
CA LEU A 37 -0.40 9.95 2.42
C LEU A 37 -1.14 9.67 1.11
N ARG A 38 -1.60 8.43 0.94
CA ARG A 38 -2.56 8.00 -0.07
C ARG A 38 -3.84 7.57 0.62
N ASP A 39 -4.90 8.35 0.47
CA ASP A 39 -6.25 7.99 0.89
C ASP A 39 -6.97 7.35 -0.31
N LEU A 40 -7.01 6.02 -0.35
CA LEU A 40 -7.46 5.31 -1.55
C LEU A 40 -8.94 5.56 -1.86
N TYR A 41 -9.78 5.84 -0.85
CA TYR A 41 -11.19 6.16 -1.08
C TYR A 41 -11.36 7.61 -1.53
N ALA A 42 -10.70 8.57 -0.88
CA ALA A 42 -10.78 9.97 -1.29
C ALA A 42 -10.19 10.21 -2.70
N GLU A 43 -9.18 9.43 -3.08
CA GLU A 43 -8.57 9.46 -4.42
C GLU A 43 -9.37 8.69 -5.48
N ASN A 44 -10.47 8.03 -5.11
CA ASN A 44 -11.24 7.14 -6.01
C ASN A 44 -10.35 6.11 -6.72
N PHE A 45 -9.42 5.49 -5.98
CA PHE A 45 -8.56 4.45 -6.53
C PHE A 45 -9.41 3.28 -7.04
N ASP A 46 -9.13 2.80 -8.25
CA ASP A 46 -9.78 1.61 -8.78
C ASP A 46 -9.05 0.34 -8.30
N PRO A 47 -9.64 -0.51 -7.45
CA PRO A 47 -8.97 -1.71 -6.99
C PRO A 47 -9.02 -2.87 -7.99
N PHE A 48 -9.76 -2.74 -9.09
CA PHE A 48 -9.95 -3.82 -10.04
C PHE A 48 -8.67 -4.07 -10.85
N LEU A 49 -8.12 -5.30 -10.76
CA LEU A 49 -7.08 -5.76 -11.66
C LEU A 49 -7.73 -6.37 -12.91
N SER A 50 -7.74 -5.62 -14.01
CA SER A 50 -8.32 -6.08 -15.29
C SER A 50 -7.49 -7.18 -15.95
N ALA A 51 -8.10 -7.90 -16.92
CA ALA A 51 -7.39 -8.88 -17.73
C ALA A 51 -6.21 -8.26 -18.50
N THR A 52 -6.38 -7.04 -19.00
CA THR A 52 -5.34 -6.28 -19.68
C THR A 52 -4.18 -5.96 -18.74
N GLU A 53 -4.45 -5.44 -17.55
CA GLU A 53 -3.40 -5.16 -16.57
C GLU A 53 -2.70 -6.44 -16.10
N ARG A 54 -3.45 -7.54 -15.94
CA ARG A 54 -2.86 -8.84 -15.59
C ARG A 54 -1.91 -9.35 -16.68
N ALA A 55 -2.25 -9.17 -17.96
CA ALA A 55 -1.36 -9.51 -19.08
C ALA A 55 -0.09 -8.64 -19.09
N LEU A 56 -0.21 -7.37 -18.69
CA LEU A 56 0.89 -6.42 -18.53
C LEU A 56 1.63 -6.53 -17.19
N HIS A 57 1.31 -7.52 -16.34
CA HIS A 57 1.89 -7.59 -14.99
C HIS A 57 3.41 -7.83 -15.02
N HIS A 58 3.89 -8.44 -16.11
CA HIS A 58 5.31 -8.73 -16.38
C HIS A 58 6.02 -7.66 -17.21
N THR A 59 5.34 -6.59 -17.64
CA THR A 59 5.96 -5.51 -18.42
C THR A 59 6.47 -4.38 -17.51
N PRO A 60 7.36 -3.50 -18.02
CA PRO A 60 7.83 -2.34 -17.27
C PRO A 60 6.68 -1.42 -16.80
N PRO A 61 6.84 -0.69 -15.68
CA PRO A 61 5.80 0.19 -15.15
C PRO A 61 5.42 1.35 -16.07
N THR A 62 6.27 1.70 -17.04
CA THR A 62 5.97 2.71 -18.06
C THR A 62 4.79 2.34 -18.94
N THR A 63 4.39 1.05 -18.98
CA THR A 63 3.17 0.61 -19.69
C THR A 63 1.89 0.84 -18.87
N ARG A 64 2.00 1.36 -17.64
CA ARG A 64 0.89 1.65 -16.71
C ARG A 64 1.02 3.07 -16.13
N PRO A 65 0.88 4.12 -16.98
CA PRO A 65 1.06 5.50 -16.55
C PRO A 65 0.05 5.92 -15.47
N GLU A 66 -1.11 5.29 -15.38
CA GLU A 66 -2.11 5.50 -14.34
C GLU A 66 -1.60 5.14 -12.92
N LEU A 67 -0.58 4.28 -12.82
CA LEU A 67 0.06 3.89 -11.56
C LEU A 67 1.38 4.65 -11.31
N ALA A 68 1.72 5.67 -12.11
CA ALA A 68 3.03 6.33 -12.03
C ALA A 68 3.31 6.93 -10.64
N ARG A 69 2.31 7.54 -10.01
CA ARG A 69 2.42 8.10 -8.65
C ARG A 69 2.72 7.02 -7.62
N ASP A 70 2.03 5.88 -7.69
CA ASP A 70 2.25 4.74 -6.78
C ASP A 70 3.64 4.13 -6.96
N VAL A 71 4.11 4.04 -8.20
CA VAL A 71 5.48 3.58 -8.51
C VAL A 71 6.53 4.56 -7.96
N GLU A 72 6.30 5.86 -8.10
CA GLU A 72 7.18 6.89 -7.53
C GLU A 72 7.22 6.79 -6.00
N ASP A 73 6.05 6.72 -5.36
CA ASP A 73 5.92 6.63 -3.91
C ASP A 73 6.62 5.37 -3.35
N LEU A 74 6.43 4.22 -4.01
CA LEU A 74 7.07 2.95 -3.65
C LEU A 74 8.59 2.99 -3.80
N ARG A 75 9.12 3.74 -4.78
CA ARG A 75 10.57 3.92 -4.98
C ARG A 75 11.17 4.96 -4.03
N TRP A 76 10.39 5.96 -3.65
CA TRP A 76 10.80 7.04 -2.77
C TRP A 76 10.85 6.62 -1.30
N CYS A 77 9.91 5.79 -0.84
CA CYS A 77 9.76 5.48 0.58
C CYS A 77 10.79 4.47 1.12
N GLU A 78 10.98 4.51 2.44
CA GLU A 78 11.80 3.60 3.23
C GLU A 78 10.96 2.83 4.26
N ALA A 79 9.74 3.33 4.54
CA ALA A 79 8.75 2.69 5.37
C ALA A 79 7.37 2.77 4.71
N ILE A 80 6.56 1.72 4.88
CA ILE A 80 5.13 1.75 4.54
C ILE A 80 4.31 1.58 5.81
N VAL A 81 3.31 2.44 5.99
CA VAL A 81 2.29 2.34 7.04
C VAL A 81 0.92 2.10 6.38
N PHE A 82 0.32 0.96 6.66
CA PHE A 82 -1.05 0.65 6.27
C PHE A 82 -2.01 0.96 7.42
N ILE A 83 -3.10 1.69 7.14
CA ILE A 83 -4.16 1.98 8.11
C ILE A 83 -5.49 1.54 7.49
N TYR A 84 -6.09 0.49 8.03
CA TYR A 84 -7.30 -0.13 7.46
C TYR A 84 -8.09 -0.94 8.49
N PRO A 85 -9.42 -1.05 8.34
CA PRO A 85 -10.20 -2.02 9.11
C PRO A 85 -9.98 -3.44 8.58
N THR A 86 -9.86 -4.44 9.47
CA THR A 86 -9.89 -5.83 9.03
C THR A 86 -11.32 -6.22 8.69
N TRP A 87 -11.56 -6.55 7.43
CA TRP A 87 -12.86 -6.97 6.92
C TRP A 87 -12.77 -8.40 6.42
N TRP A 88 -13.67 -9.26 6.89
CA TRP A 88 -13.66 -10.70 6.57
C TRP A 88 -12.29 -11.35 6.78
N SER A 89 -11.66 -11.08 7.93
CA SER A 89 -10.35 -11.62 8.32
C SER A 89 -9.20 -11.26 7.38
N GLY A 90 -9.34 -10.18 6.59
CA GLY A 90 -8.31 -9.75 5.66
C GLY A 90 -8.33 -8.24 5.38
N LEU A 91 -7.58 -7.88 4.34
CA LEU A 91 -7.51 -6.51 3.84
C LEU A 91 -8.84 -6.13 3.18
N PRO A 92 -9.30 -4.87 3.30
CA PRO A 92 -10.35 -4.36 2.42
C PRO A 92 -9.97 -4.56 0.96
N ALA A 93 -10.96 -4.84 0.10
CA ALA A 93 -10.73 -5.06 -1.33
C ALA A 93 -9.96 -3.89 -1.98
N MET A 94 -10.23 -2.66 -1.52
CA MET A 94 -9.50 -1.46 -1.94
C MET A 94 -7.97 -1.59 -1.74
N LEU A 95 -7.54 -2.03 -0.55
CA LEU A 95 -6.14 -2.21 -0.23
C LEU A 95 -5.53 -3.40 -0.98
N LYS A 96 -6.26 -4.52 -1.05
CA LYS A 96 -5.81 -5.71 -1.78
C LYS A 96 -5.62 -5.40 -3.26
N GLY A 97 -6.55 -4.67 -3.87
CA GLY A 97 -6.45 -4.22 -5.26
C GLY A 97 -5.26 -3.29 -5.50
N TRP A 98 -5.00 -2.36 -4.58
CA TRP A 98 -3.80 -1.52 -4.67
C TRP A 98 -2.51 -2.35 -4.67
N ILE A 99 -2.41 -3.35 -3.80
CA ILE A 99 -1.26 -4.28 -3.79
C ILE A 99 -1.18 -5.04 -5.12
N ASP A 100 -2.29 -5.61 -5.59
CA ASP A 100 -2.32 -6.42 -6.83
C ASP A 100 -1.88 -5.63 -8.07
N ARG A 101 -2.32 -4.37 -8.16
CA ARG A 101 -2.03 -3.49 -9.28
C ARG A 101 -0.61 -2.94 -9.23
N THR A 102 -0.12 -2.54 -8.05
CA THR A 102 1.16 -1.82 -7.90
C THR A 102 2.38 -2.73 -7.67
N TRP A 103 2.23 -3.91 -7.07
CA TRP A 103 3.34 -4.84 -6.81
C TRP A 103 3.68 -5.70 -8.03
N MET A 104 4.07 -5.03 -9.10
CA MET A 104 4.32 -5.62 -10.41
C MET A 104 5.81 -5.73 -10.77
N ASN A 105 6.09 -6.27 -11.95
CA ASN A 105 7.45 -6.39 -12.49
C ASN A 105 8.17 -5.04 -12.53
N GLU A 106 9.46 -5.05 -12.20
CA GLU A 106 10.34 -3.88 -12.06
C GLU A 106 9.96 -2.85 -10.98
N VAL A 107 8.84 -3.07 -10.28
CA VAL A 107 8.44 -2.31 -9.09
C VAL A 107 8.72 -3.14 -7.86
N ALA A 108 8.00 -4.25 -7.67
CA ALA A 108 8.13 -5.06 -6.47
C ALA A 108 9.06 -6.25 -6.60
N TRP A 109 9.18 -6.79 -7.81
CA TRP A 109 10.01 -7.93 -8.13
C TRP A 109 10.46 -7.87 -9.59
N VAL A 110 11.45 -8.70 -9.95
CA VAL A 110 11.79 -9.01 -11.34
C VAL A 110 11.93 -10.51 -11.52
N LEU A 111 11.57 -11.03 -12.69
CA LEU A 111 11.89 -12.41 -13.10
C LEU A 111 12.95 -12.36 -14.20
N PRO A 112 14.24 -12.56 -13.88
CA PRO A 112 15.30 -12.56 -14.88
C PRO A 112 15.06 -13.62 -15.96
N ALA A 113 15.51 -13.35 -17.19
CA ALA A 113 15.41 -14.32 -18.28
C ALA A 113 16.05 -15.66 -17.91
N GLY A 114 15.32 -16.75 -18.09
CA GLY A 114 15.76 -18.11 -17.75
C GLY A 114 15.74 -18.45 -16.25
N ALA A 115 15.28 -17.56 -15.37
CA ALA A 115 15.13 -17.85 -13.95
C ALA A 115 13.76 -18.49 -13.65
N ASN A 116 13.73 -19.37 -12.64
CA ASN A 116 12.50 -19.95 -12.08
C ASN A 116 12.05 -19.25 -10.78
N THR A 117 12.78 -18.23 -10.36
CA THR A 117 12.55 -17.51 -9.09
C THR A 117 12.61 -16.01 -9.32
N ILE A 118 11.70 -15.28 -8.70
CA ILE A 118 11.70 -13.82 -8.69
C ILE A 118 12.84 -13.27 -7.80
N ARG A 119 13.32 -12.06 -8.11
CA ARG A 119 14.20 -11.27 -7.24
C ARG A 119 13.43 -10.06 -6.71
N PRO A 120 13.55 -9.72 -5.42
CA PRO A 120 12.83 -8.58 -4.85
C PRO A 120 13.37 -7.24 -5.39
N ARG A 121 12.48 -6.25 -5.55
CA ARG A 121 12.84 -4.88 -5.93
C ARG A 121 12.46 -3.81 -4.92
N LEU A 122 11.51 -4.05 -4.00
CA LEU A 122 11.20 -3.17 -2.86
C LEU A 122 12.29 -3.18 -1.76
N THR A 123 13.56 -3.20 -2.14
CA THR A 123 14.68 -3.34 -1.19
C THR A 123 14.98 -2.05 -0.41
N ASN A 124 14.45 -0.91 -0.87
CA ASN A 124 14.47 0.38 -0.19
C ASN A 124 13.59 0.38 1.07
N ILE A 125 12.50 -0.41 1.09
CA ILE A 125 11.57 -0.45 2.22
C ILE A 125 12.14 -1.32 3.34
N LYS A 126 12.46 -0.69 4.48
CA LYS A 126 13.07 -1.31 5.66
C LYS A 126 12.06 -1.61 6.78
N ARG A 127 10.88 -0.99 6.73
CA ARG A 127 9.82 -1.14 7.73
C ARG A 127 8.47 -1.24 7.03
N LEU A 128 7.67 -2.22 7.45
CA LEU A 128 6.26 -2.31 7.10
C LEU A 128 5.47 -2.36 8.41
N VAL A 129 4.57 -1.40 8.59
CA VAL A 129 3.69 -1.31 9.76
C VAL A 129 2.26 -1.41 9.30
N ALA A 130 1.48 -2.30 9.91
CA ALA A 130 0.05 -2.36 9.71
C ALA A 130 -0.65 -1.96 11.00
N VAL A 131 -1.45 -0.90 10.95
CA VAL A 131 -2.36 -0.50 12.00
C VAL A 131 -3.76 -0.90 11.54
N THR A 132 -4.29 -1.97 12.12
CA THR A 132 -5.61 -2.47 11.75
C THR A 132 -6.57 -2.54 12.93
N THR A 133 -7.85 -2.34 12.64
CA THR A 133 -8.93 -2.31 13.62
C THR A 133 -9.87 -3.48 13.42
N HIS A 134 -10.30 -4.10 14.51
CA HIS A 134 -11.26 -5.21 14.50
C HIS A 134 -12.51 -4.83 15.28
N GLY A 135 -13.67 -5.39 14.89
CA GLY A 135 -14.91 -5.23 15.64
C GLY A 135 -14.97 -6.10 16.91
N SER A 136 -14.26 -7.22 16.93
CA SER A 136 -14.17 -8.13 18.07
C SER A 136 -12.83 -7.97 18.81
N SER A 137 -12.79 -8.45 20.06
CA SER A 137 -11.59 -8.40 20.88
C SER A 137 -10.47 -9.27 20.29
N LYS A 138 -9.23 -9.00 20.72
CA LYS A 138 -8.06 -9.80 20.35
C LYS A 138 -8.19 -11.29 20.67
N PHE A 139 -9.04 -11.68 21.60
CA PHE A 139 -9.21 -13.09 21.99
C PHE A 139 -10.06 -13.89 21.01
N VAL A 140 -10.71 -13.23 20.05
CA VAL A 140 -11.54 -13.87 19.02
C VAL A 140 -10.81 -13.96 17.68
N ASN A 141 -9.91 -13.01 17.37
CA ASN A 141 -9.22 -12.91 16.08
C ASN A 141 -7.70 -13.19 16.16
N ALA A 142 -7.19 -13.69 17.29
CA ALA A 142 -5.80 -14.09 17.44
C ALA A 142 -5.56 -15.52 16.92
#